data_AF-A0A518WPN4-F1
#
_entry.id   AF-A0A518WPN4-F1
#
_cell.length_a   1.000
_cell.length_b   1.000
_cell.length_c   1.000
_cell.angle_alpha   90.00
_cell.angle_beta   90.00
_cell.angle_gamma   90.00
#
_symmetry.space_group_name_H-M   'P 1'
#
loop_
_entity.id
_entity.type
_entity.pdbx_description
1 polymer ?
#
loop_
_entity_poly.entity_id
_entity_poly.type
_entity_poly.pdbx_seq_one_letter_code
_entity_poly.pdbx_strand_id
1 'polypeptide(L)'
;MISELCAATVRHRHVVLLLGLLVAIVNAATIGLTPSLGQILFIPLILITLAVLAVSVIAMGIRPASFVVLPHVPAFATPPPAWKVFLALGVLWPNSASLGALVRSTRADIVSTLDVVLALAWVVAVTLLLIDVWRDNEVQLRPYGIRQSWPLGSLTVPWEALPAAQLRPGTDRPSRLRMAFAQPLLVKRRGIPWSRNALRTDNVDARFLAAAIRHYVCRPEYRPAIGSQAEYKRLLIELANRQDGADRAD
;
A
#
# COMPACT_ATOMS: atom_id res chain seq x y z
N MET A 1 -6.06 8.06 17.73
CA MET A 1 -7.03 8.54 16.73
C MET A 1 -6.63 8.25 15.27
N ILE A 2 -5.66 8.93 14.64
CA ILE A 2 -5.33 8.69 13.20
C ILE A 2 -4.86 7.25 12.93
N SER A 3 -4.04 6.69 13.82
CA SER A 3 -3.58 5.30 13.74
C SER A 3 -4.71 4.27 13.81
N GLU A 4 -5.68 4.49 14.69
CA GLU A 4 -6.88 3.64 14.84
C GLU A 4 -7.78 3.74 13.61
N LEU A 5 -7.96 4.95 13.07
CA LEU A 5 -8.68 5.16 11.81
C LEU A 5 -8.01 4.42 10.65
N CYS A 6 -6.68 4.51 10.54
CA CYS A 6 -5.91 3.79 9.53
C CYS A 6 -6.07 2.27 9.69
N ALA A 7 -5.96 1.76 10.92
CA ALA A 7 -6.12 0.33 11.21
C ALA A 7 -7.53 -0.17 10.87
N ALA A 8 -8.57 0.58 11.24
CA ALA A 8 -9.96 0.26 10.91
C ALA A 8 -10.19 0.29 9.39
N THR A 9 -9.64 1.29 8.70
CA THR A 9 -9.74 1.43 7.24
C THR A 9 -9.08 0.26 6.53
N VAL A 10 -7.90 -0.17 6.99
CA VAL A 10 -7.20 -1.34 6.43
C VAL A 10 -7.99 -2.62 6.66
N ARG A 11 -8.54 -2.82 7.86
CA ARG A 11 -9.37 -3.99 8.20
C ARG A 11 -10.62 -4.09 7.32
N HIS A 12 -11.25 -2.97 7.02
CA HIS A 12 -12.48 -2.90 6.23
C HIS A 12 -12.27 -2.37 4.81
N ARG A 13 -11.05 -2.43 4.27
CA ARG A 13 -10.68 -1.73 3.03
C ARG A 13 -11.61 -2.04 1.85
N HIS A 14 -12.03 -3.30 1.69
CA HIS A 14 -12.91 -3.70 0.59
C HIS A 14 -14.31 -3.08 0.75
N VAL A 15 -14.84 -3.07 1.97
CA VAL A 15 -16.14 -2.45 2.29
C VAL A 15 -16.07 -0.94 2.07
N VAL A 16 -14.99 -0.30 2.54
CA VAL A 16 -14.76 1.14 2.39
C VAL A 16 -14.65 1.53 0.91
N LEU A 17 -13.91 0.76 0.10
CA LEU A 17 -13.78 1.00 -1.33
C LEU A 17 -15.10 0.78 -2.07
N LEU A 18 -15.85 -0.28 -1.75
CA LEU A 18 -17.17 -0.55 -2.34
C LEU A 18 -18.17 0.55 -2.01
N LEU A 19 -18.18 1.02 -0.75
CA LEU A 19 -19.04 2.13 -0.33
C LEU A 19 -18.65 3.43 -1.04
N GLY A 20 -17.35 3.72 -1.15
CA GLY A 20 -16.85 4.85 -1.92
C GLY A 20 -17.28 4.79 -3.38
N LEU A 21 -17.15 3.62 -4.03
CA LEU A 21 -17.59 3.39 -5.40
C LEU A 21 -19.10 3.61 -5.57
N LEU A 22 -19.90 3.07 -4.65
CA LEU A 22 -21.35 3.26 -4.65
C LEU A 22 -21.71 4.75 -4.55
N VAL A 23 -21.10 5.48 -3.60
CA VAL A 23 -21.35 6.91 -3.43
C VAL A 23 -20.94 7.70 -4.68
N ALA A 24 -19.81 7.35 -5.30
CA ALA A 24 -19.37 7.98 -6.55
C ALA A 24 -20.37 7.74 -7.69
N ILE A 25 -20.89 6.52 -7.85
CA ILE A 25 -21.90 6.21 -8.87
C ILE A 25 -23.18 7.00 -8.65
N VAL A 26 -23.67 7.03 -7.40
CA VAL A 26 -24.87 7.80 -7.03
C VAL A 26 -24.65 9.29 -7.28
N ASN A 27 -23.49 9.84 -6.90
CA ASN A 27 -23.16 11.24 -7.13
C ASN A 27 -23.11 11.59 -8.63
N ALA A 28 -22.50 10.73 -9.44
CA ALA A 28 -22.45 10.92 -10.90
C ALA A 28 -23.86 10.93 -11.51
N ALA A 29 -24.73 10.01 -11.10
CA ALA A 29 -26.12 9.93 -11.56
C ALA A 29 -26.91 11.18 -11.14
N THR A 30 -26.84 11.58 -9.87
CA THR A 30 -27.54 12.76 -9.34
C THR A 30 -27.11 14.03 -10.07
N ILE A 31 -25.81 14.23 -10.27
CA ILE A 31 -25.29 15.40 -11.00
C ILE A 31 -25.74 15.36 -12.46
N GLY A 32 -25.73 14.20 -13.12
CA GLY A 32 -26.21 14.04 -14.49
C GLY A 32 -27.69 14.41 -14.67
N LEU A 33 -28.53 14.14 -13.66
CA LEU A 33 -29.98 14.38 -13.69
C LEU A 33 -30.39 15.77 -13.17
N THR A 34 -29.67 16.32 -12.19
CA THR A 34 -30.06 17.54 -11.47
C THR A 34 -28.87 18.51 -11.32
N PRO A 35 -28.70 19.48 -12.24
CA PRO A 35 -27.52 20.35 -12.24
C PRO A 35 -27.45 21.29 -11.04
N SER A 36 -28.59 21.72 -10.49
CA SER A 36 -28.66 22.60 -9.31
C SER A 36 -28.07 21.95 -8.06
N LEU A 37 -28.33 20.65 -7.84
CA LEU A 37 -27.74 19.90 -6.74
C LEU A 37 -26.22 19.78 -6.88
N GLY A 38 -25.71 19.62 -8.11
CA GLY A 38 -24.28 19.60 -8.36
C GLY A 38 -23.57 20.87 -7.91
N GLN A 39 -24.17 22.03 -8.15
CA GLN A 39 -23.60 23.32 -7.73
C GLN A 39 -23.60 23.48 -6.20
N ILE A 40 -24.67 23.06 -5.53
CA ILE A 40 -24.79 23.12 -4.05
C ILE A 40 -23.78 22.16 -3.40
N LEU A 41 -23.64 20.94 -3.93
CA LEU A 41 -22.77 19.91 -3.37
C LEU A 41 -21.28 20.08 -3.74
N PHE A 42 -20.96 20.96 -4.68
CA PHE A 42 -19.59 21.13 -5.18
C PHE A 42 -18.60 21.49 -4.07
N ILE A 43 -18.87 22.56 -3.32
CA ILE A 43 -17.99 23.06 -2.25
C ILE A 43 -17.79 22.00 -1.14
N PRO A 44 -18.83 21.41 -0.52
CA PRO A 44 -18.61 20.43 0.54
C PRO A 44 -17.88 19.18 0.04
N LEU A 45 -18.14 18.74 -1.19
CA LEU A 45 -17.46 17.57 -1.77
C LEU A 45 -15.97 17.83 -2.02
N ILE A 46 -15.61 19.04 -2.43
CA ILE A 46 -14.21 19.48 -2.55
C ILE A 46 -13.54 19.49 -1.18
N LEU A 47 -14.17 20.06 -0.16
CA LEU A 47 -13.60 20.11 1.19
C LEU A 47 -13.37 18.70 1.76
N ILE A 48 -14.34 17.80 1.60
CA ILE A 48 -14.20 16.38 1.99
C ILE A 48 -13.05 15.73 1.21
N THR A 49 -12.96 15.96 -0.10
CA THR A 49 -11.88 15.42 -0.92
C THR A 49 -10.51 15.90 -0.42
N LEU A 50 -10.36 17.20 -0.18
CA LEU A 50 -9.11 17.77 0.32
C LEU A 50 -8.75 17.21 1.70
N ALA A 51 -9.73 17.05 2.59
CA ALA A 51 -9.52 16.42 3.89
C ALA A 51 -9.05 14.96 3.75
N VAL A 52 -9.69 14.17 2.89
CA VAL A 52 -9.30 12.76 2.64
C VAL A 52 -7.90 12.67 2.02
N LEU A 53 -7.56 13.56 1.09
CA LEU A 53 -6.22 13.64 0.51
C LEU A 53 -5.17 14.07 1.54
N ALA A 54 -5.48 15.02 2.41
CA ALA A 54 -4.59 15.43 3.50
C ALA A 54 -4.35 14.24 4.46
N VAL A 55 -5.39 13.50 4.83
CA VAL A 55 -5.27 12.26 5.63
C VAL A 55 -4.43 11.21 4.89
N SER A 56 -4.58 11.07 3.58
CA SER A 56 -3.73 10.20 2.76
C SER A 56 -2.25 10.58 2.87
N VAL A 57 -1.91 11.86 2.71
CA VAL A 57 -0.54 12.36 2.81
C VAL A 57 0.04 12.13 4.21
N ILE A 58 -0.74 12.41 5.25
CA ILE A 58 -0.33 12.13 6.63
C ILE A 58 -0.10 10.62 6.82
N ALA A 59 -1.01 9.78 6.33
CA ALA A 59 -0.91 8.32 6.42
C ALA A 59 0.28 7.74 5.62
N MET A 60 0.78 8.41 4.57
CA MET A 60 2.02 8.01 3.89
C MET A 60 3.26 8.12 4.80
N GLY A 61 3.23 9.02 5.79
CA GLY A 61 4.29 9.17 6.80
C GLY A 61 4.23 8.11 7.89
N ILE A 62 3.05 7.53 8.15
CA ILE A 62 2.85 6.55 9.23
C ILE A 62 3.28 5.17 8.76
N ARG A 63 4.38 4.68 9.34
CA ARG A 63 4.96 3.38 9.00
C ARG A 63 5.05 2.54 10.26
N PRO A 64 4.09 1.64 10.49
CA PRO A 64 4.12 0.83 11.68
C PRO A 64 5.32 -0.11 11.66
N ALA A 65 5.98 -0.26 12.80
CA ALA A 65 7.01 -1.26 13.05
C ALA A 65 6.35 -2.60 13.45
N SER A 66 5.47 -3.11 12.59
CA SER A 66 4.70 -4.32 12.87
C SER A 66 4.50 -5.18 11.63
N PHE A 67 4.27 -6.47 11.86
CA PHE A 67 3.79 -7.41 10.85
C PHE A 67 2.38 -7.87 11.20
N VAL A 68 1.65 -8.28 10.17
CA VAL A 68 0.41 -9.03 10.27
C VAL A 68 0.74 -10.51 10.07
N VAL A 69 0.33 -11.34 11.02
CA VAL A 69 0.49 -12.79 10.93
C VAL A 69 -0.62 -13.34 10.04
N LEU A 70 -0.24 -14.03 8.96
CA LEU A 70 -1.18 -14.68 8.06
C LEU A 70 -1.46 -16.11 8.55
N PRO A 71 -2.67 -16.44 9.03
CA PRO A 71 -2.94 -17.77 9.59
C PRO A 71 -3.01 -18.87 8.53
N HIS A 72 -3.35 -18.53 7.28
CA HIS A 72 -3.54 -19.51 6.20
C HIS A 72 -2.27 -19.80 5.40
N VAL A 73 -1.27 -18.94 5.52
CA VAL A 73 0.01 -19.08 4.82
C VAL A 73 1.08 -18.74 5.86
N PRO A 74 2.01 -19.65 6.20
CA PRO A 74 3.03 -19.40 7.21
C PRO A 74 3.93 -18.24 6.76
N ALA A 75 3.53 -17.03 7.11
CA ALA A 75 4.13 -15.80 6.63
C ALA A 75 3.83 -14.64 7.59
N PHE A 76 4.81 -13.74 7.70
CA PHE A 76 4.61 -12.40 8.24
C PHE A 76 4.47 -11.43 7.07
N ALA A 77 3.34 -10.74 6.99
CA ALA A 77 3.07 -9.74 5.97
C ALA A 77 3.22 -8.32 6.53
N THR A 78 3.69 -7.41 5.70
CA THR A 78 3.55 -5.97 5.97
C THR A 78 2.08 -5.57 5.89
N PRO A 79 1.58 -4.70 6.78
CA PRO A 79 0.19 -4.27 6.71
C PRO A 79 -0.08 -3.53 5.38
N PRO A 80 -1.32 -3.59 4.86
CA PRO A 80 -1.72 -2.80 3.71
C PRO A 80 -1.55 -1.29 3.97
N PRO A 81 -1.17 -0.49 2.97
CA PRO A 81 -1.11 0.96 3.12
C PRO A 81 -2.51 1.56 3.23
N ALA A 82 -2.82 2.17 4.37
CA ALA A 82 -4.06 2.92 4.53
C ALA A 82 -4.14 4.11 3.55
N TRP A 83 -3.00 4.77 3.28
CA TRP A 83 -2.95 5.92 2.39
C TRP A 83 -3.44 5.61 0.97
N LYS A 84 -3.24 4.39 0.46
CA LYS A 84 -3.74 4.03 -0.87
C LYS A 84 -5.26 4.02 -0.92
N VAL A 85 -5.93 3.59 0.15
CA VAL A 85 -7.39 3.60 0.25
C VAL A 85 -7.88 5.04 0.26
N PHE A 86 -7.29 5.90 1.08
CA PHE A 86 -7.65 7.32 1.13
C PHE A 86 -7.36 8.04 -0.18
N LEU A 87 -6.22 7.77 -0.82
CA LEU A 87 -5.91 8.31 -2.14
C LEU A 87 -6.95 7.87 -3.17
N ALA A 88 -7.28 6.58 -3.23
CA ALA A 88 -8.29 6.07 -4.15
C ALA A 88 -9.64 6.75 -3.94
N LEU A 89 -10.07 6.92 -2.69
CA LEU A 89 -11.30 7.64 -2.35
C LEU A 89 -11.25 9.12 -2.73
N GLY A 90 -10.19 9.83 -2.33
CA GLY A 90 -10.03 11.25 -2.62
C GLY A 90 -9.94 11.52 -4.12
N VAL A 91 -9.35 10.61 -4.88
CA VAL A 91 -9.38 10.66 -6.35
C VAL A 91 -10.79 10.37 -6.84
N LEU A 92 -11.45 9.30 -6.42
CA LEU A 92 -12.76 8.87 -6.94
C LEU A 92 -13.86 9.95 -6.94
N TRP A 93 -13.96 10.74 -5.86
CA TRP A 93 -15.08 11.67 -5.64
C TRP A 93 -15.19 12.80 -6.67
N PRO A 94 -14.17 13.66 -6.88
CA PRO A 94 -14.24 14.72 -7.90
C PRO A 94 -14.62 14.21 -9.29
N ASN A 95 -14.21 12.98 -9.62
CA ASN A 95 -14.42 12.44 -10.96
C ASN A 95 -15.83 11.94 -11.20
N SER A 96 -16.54 11.55 -10.14
CA SER A 96 -17.95 11.25 -10.27
C SER A 96 -18.74 12.45 -10.80
N ALA A 97 -18.39 13.67 -10.36
CA ALA A 97 -19.01 14.88 -10.86
C ALA A 97 -18.65 15.14 -12.34
N SER A 98 -17.39 14.94 -12.73
CA SER A 98 -16.94 15.06 -14.12
C SER A 98 -17.63 14.07 -15.05
N LEU A 99 -17.83 12.82 -14.62
CA LEU A 99 -18.58 11.82 -15.38
C LEU A 99 -20.05 12.24 -15.57
N GLY A 100 -20.71 12.73 -14.51
CA GLY A 100 -22.08 13.26 -14.61
C GLY A 100 -22.18 14.46 -15.57
N ALA A 101 -21.18 15.34 -15.55
CA ALA A 101 -21.09 16.47 -16.48
C ALA A 101 -20.88 16.01 -17.93
N LEU A 102 -20.04 15.00 -18.16
CA LEU A 102 -19.80 14.41 -19.49
C LEU A 102 -21.06 13.75 -20.06
N VAL A 103 -21.79 12.99 -19.25
CA VAL A 103 -23.06 12.38 -19.69
C VAL A 103 -24.05 13.46 -20.11
N ARG A 104 -24.08 14.58 -19.39
CA ARG A 104 -24.94 15.72 -19.73
C ARG A 104 -24.51 16.42 -21.01
N SER A 105 -23.22 16.70 -21.19
CA SER A 105 -22.72 17.36 -22.41
C SER A 105 -22.92 16.48 -23.64
N THR A 106 -22.80 15.16 -23.48
CA THR A 106 -23.08 14.19 -24.54
C THR A 106 -24.57 14.21 -24.94
N ARG A 107 -25.49 14.32 -23.97
CA ARG A 107 -26.93 14.47 -24.26
C ARG A 107 -27.30 15.79 -24.92
N ALA A 108 -26.53 16.84 -24.65
CA ALA A 108 -26.73 18.16 -25.23
C ALA A 108 -26.03 18.32 -26.61
N ASP A 109 -25.28 17.31 -27.06
CA ASP A 109 -24.46 17.34 -28.28
C ASP A 109 -23.37 18.44 -28.26
N ILE A 110 -22.84 18.74 -27.08
CA ILE A 110 -21.79 19.76 -26.84
C ILE A 110 -20.44 19.09 -26.51
N VAL A 111 -20.39 17.75 -26.48
CA VAL A 111 -19.19 17.04 -26.01
C VAL A 111 -18.05 17.14 -27.03
N SER A 112 -16.88 17.57 -26.57
CA SER A 112 -15.67 17.52 -27.39
C SER A 112 -15.07 16.12 -27.35
N THR A 113 -14.47 15.67 -28.46
CA THR A 113 -13.65 14.44 -28.50
C THR A 113 -12.58 14.44 -27.40
N LEU A 114 -12.02 15.62 -27.10
CA LEU A 114 -11.02 15.78 -26.04
C LEU A 114 -11.59 15.45 -24.65
N ASP A 115 -12.82 15.86 -24.36
CA ASP A 115 -13.49 15.58 -23.08
C ASP A 115 -13.68 14.07 -22.89
N VAL A 116 -14.08 13.38 -23.96
CA VAL A 116 -14.26 11.92 -23.97
C VAL A 116 -12.94 11.20 -23.74
N VAL A 117 -11.89 11.59 -24.46
CA VAL A 117 -10.55 10.98 -24.31
C VAL A 117 -10.01 11.18 -22.90
N LEU A 118 -10.13 12.39 -22.35
CA LEU A 118 -9.68 12.70 -20.99
C LEU A 118 -10.47 11.90 -19.96
N ALA A 119 -11.80 11.82 -20.10
CA ALA A 119 -12.63 11.04 -19.20
C ALA A 119 -12.29 9.54 -19.26
N LEU A 120 -12.06 8.98 -20.45
CA LEU A 120 -11.70 7.57 -20.60
C LEU A 120 -10.31 7.28 -20.00
N ALA A 121 -9.30 8.09 -20.33
CA ALA A 121 -7.96 7.97 -19.76
C ALA A 121 -8.00 8.01 -18.23
N TRP A 122 -8.90 8.84 -17.70
CA TRP A 122 -9.08 8.98 -16.28
C TRP A 122 -9.80 7.80 -15.62
N VAL A 123 -10.88 7.28 -16.22
CA VAL A 123 -11.54 6.03 -15.78
C VAL A 123 -10.52 4.90 -15.71
N VAL A 124 -9.67 4.77 -16.72
CA VAL A 124 -8.58 3.78 -16.72
C VAL A 124 -7.63 4.02 -15.54
N ALA A 125 -7.21 5.25 -15.27
CA ALA A 125 -6.34 5.57 -14.14
C ALA A 125 -6.97 5.19 -12.78
N VAL A 126 -8.26 5.50 -12.57
CA VAL A 126 -9.01 5.14 -11.36
C VAL A 126 -9.16 3.63 -11.23
N THR A 127 -9.50 2.93 -12.30
CA THR A 127 -9.59 1.46 -12.31
C THR A 127 -8.26 0.82 -11.96
N LEU A 128 -7.15 1.32 -12.51
CA LEU A 128 -5.81 0.83 -12.19
C LEU A 128 -5.44 1.09 -10.72
N LEU A 129 -5.80 2.27 -10.17
CA LEU A 129 -5.64 2.56 -8.74
C LEU A 129 -6.44 1.59 -7.88
N LEU A 130 -7.73 1.37 -8.18
CA LEU A 130 -8.58 0.43 -7.44
C LEU A 130 -8.03 -0.98 -7.49
N ILE A 131 -7.56 -1.45 -8.65
CA ILE A 131 -6.90 -2.76 -8.79
C ILE A 131 -5.63 -2.82 -7.93
N ASP A 132 -4.82 -1.75 -7.88
CA ASP A 132 -3.60 -1.70 -7.06
C ASP A 132 -3.91 -1.71 -5.55
N VAL A 133 -4.99 -1.06 -5.11
CA VAL A 133 -5.43 -1.09 -3.71
C VAL A 133 -6.05 -2.45 -3.35
N TRP A 134 -6.76 -3.07 -4.29
CA TRP A 134 -7.40 -4.36 -4.10
C TRP A 134 -6.39 -5.51 -4.09
N ARG A 135 -5.30 -5.42 -4.85
CA ARG A 135 -4.23 -6.40 -4.87
C ARG A 135 -3.34 -6.23 -3.64
N ASP A 136 -3.14 -7.34 -2.92
CA ASP A 136 -2.18 -7.44 -1.82
C ASP A 136 -0.75 -7.28 -2.32
N ASN A 137 -0.30 -6.02 -2.33
CA ASN A 137 1.07 -5.61 -2.62
C ASN A 137 1.86 -5.61 -1.32
N GLU A 138 2.21 -6.80 -0.84
CA GLU A 138 2.79 -6.99 0.48
C GLU A 138 4.19 -7.58 0.35
N VAL A 139 5.08 -7.14 1.25
CA VAL A 139 6.30 -7.87 1.55
C VAL A 139 5.93 -8.94 2.57
N GLN A 140 6.18 -10.19 2.21
CA GLN A 140 5.91 -11.36 3.02
C GLN A 140 7.24 -12.02 3.37
N LEU A 141 7.51 -12.17 4.65
CA LEU A 141 8.56 -13.04 5.16
C LEU A 141 7.96 -14.43 5.30
N ARG A 142 8.56 -15.43 4.63
CA ARG A 142 8.13 -16.83 4.66
C ARG A 142 9.29 -17.71 5.14
N PRO A 143 9.03 -18.94 5.60
CA PRO A 143 10.08 -19.86 6.02
C PRO A 143 11.20 -20.06 4.99
N TYR A 144 10.87 -20.02 3.70
CA TYR A 144 11.82 -20.24 2.60
C TYR A 144 12.40 -18.95 2.00
N GLY A 145 11.93 -17.77 2.40
CA GLY A 145 12.48 -16.51 1.90
C GLY A 145 11.55 -15.32 2.02
N ILE A 146 11.93 -14.24 1.35
CA ILE A 146 11.16 -13.01 1.25
C ILE A 146 10.42 -13.00 -0.09
N ARG A 147 9.12 -12.76 -0.07
CA ARG A 147 8.30 -12.57 -1.27
C ARG A 147 7.74 -11.16 -1.28
N GLN A 148 7.86 -10.47 -2.40
CA GLN A 148 7.22 -9.18 -2.65
C GLN A 148 6.37 -9.29 -3.91
N SER A 149 5.10 -8.91 -3.83
CA SER A 149 4.18 -8.79 -4.96
C SER A 149 3.99 -7.31 -5.37
N TRP A 150 3.79 -7.09 -6.67
CA TRP A 150 3.29 -5.82 -7.22
C TRP A 150 2.34 -6.10 -8.39
N PRO A 151 1.59 -5.12 -8.92
CA PRO A 151 0.54 -5.38 -9.92
C PRO A 151 1.03 -6.08 -11.19
N LEU A 152 2.30 -5.86 -11.56
CA LEU A 152 2.89 -6.36 -12.80
C LEU A 152 3.98 -7.41 -12.54
N GLY A 153 4.05 -8.01 -11.35
CA GLY A 153 5.09 -8.98 -11.07
C GLY A 153 5.27 -9.40 -9.62
N SER A 154 6.33 -10.16 -9.40
CA SER A 154 6.73 -10.60 -8.06
C SER A 154 8.23 -10.85 -7.98
N LEU A 155 8.80 -10.63 -6.81
CA LEU A 155 10.18 -10.91 -6.45
C LEU A 155 10.15 -11.93 -5.31
N THR A 156 10.85 -13.04 -5.48
CA THR A 156 11.09 -14.02 -4.40
C THR A 156 12.59 -14.14 -4.19
N VAL A 157 13.03 -13.77 -2.99
CA VAL A 157 14.42 -13.81 -2.54
C VAL A 157 14.53 -14.92 -1.51
N PRO A 158 15.17 -16.06 -1.82
CA PRO A 158 15.41 -17.09 -0.82
C PRO A 158 16.38 -16.58 0.24
N TRP A 159 16.30 -17.10 1.46
CA TRP A 159 17.15 -16.65 2.56
C TRP A 159 18.65 -16.87 2.27
N GLU A 160 18.97 -17.90 1.49
CA GLU A 160 20.32 -18.28 1.06
C GLU A 160 20.94 -17.25 0.11
N ALA A 161 20.13 -16.42 -0.54
CA ALA A 161 20.62 -15.36 -1.42
C ALA A 161 21.07 -14.10 -0.66
N LEU A 162 20.73 -13.99 0.64
CA LEU A 162 20.99 -12.82 1.46
C LEU A 162 22.30 -12.96 2.25
N PRO A 163 23.21 -11.97 2.19
CA PRO A 163 24.43 -11.97 3.00
C PRO A 163 24.09 -11.70 4.47
N ALA A 164 24.72 -12.43 5.39
CA ALA A 164 24.58 -12.23 6.84
C ALA A 164 25.01 -10.83 7.30
N ALA A 165 25.97 -10.21 6.60
CA ALA A 165 26.64 -9.00 7.05
C ALA A 165 26.04 -7.67 6.52
N GLN A 166 25.08 -7.68 5.58
CA GLN A 166 24.75 -6.45 4.83
C GLN A 166 23.26 -6.21 4.59
N LEU A 167 22.58 -5.68 5.61
CA LEU A 167 21.32 -4.95 5.47
C LEU A 167 21.50 -3.58 6.13
N ARG A 168 22.05 -2.62 5.38
CA ARG A 168 22.07 -1.23 5.84
C ARG A 168 20.72 -0.59 5.52
N PRO A 169 20.01 -0.01 6.50
CA PRO A 169 18.93 0.92 6.20
C PRO A 169 19.51 2.00 5.28
N GLY A 170 18.92 2.22 4.10
CA GLY A 170 19.38 3.29 3.23
C GLY A 170 19.18 4.62 3.95
N THR A 171 20.26 5.35 4.22
CA THR A 171 20.21 6.69 4.85
C THR A 171 19.40 7.68 4.02
N ASP A 172 19.28 7.46 2.71
CA ASP A 172 18.77 8.48 1.77
C ASP A 172 17.30 8.29 1.39
N ARG A 173 16.68 7.12 1.61
CA ARG A 173 15.29 6.86 1.17
C ARG A 173 14.51 5.96 2.13
N PRO A 174 13.64 6.53 2.99
CA PRO A 174 12.87 5.74 3.95
C PRO A 174 11.91 4.74 3.27
N SER A 175 11.52 4.95 2.02
CA SER A 175 10.57 4.10 1.26
C SER A 175 11.16 2.88 0.57
N ARG A 176 12.48 2.64 0.67
CA ARG A 176 13.12 1.51 0.02
C ARG A 176 14.21 0.90 0.90
N LEU A 177 14.13 -0.40 1.13
CA LEU A 177 15.22 -1.15 1.73
C LEU A 177 16.09 -1.75 0.63
N ARG A 178 17.28 -1.20 0.42
CA ARG A 178 18.26 -1.74 -0.54
C ARG A 178 18.74 -3.10 -0.03
N MET A 179 18.74 -4.10 -0.90
CA MET A 179 19.28 -5.43 -0.61
C MET A 179 20.56 -5.65 -1.41
N ALA A 180 21.61 -6.09 -0.74
CA ALA A 180 22.74 -6.73 -1.39
C ALA A 180 22.42 -8.22 -1.51
N PHE A 181 22.60 -8.81 -2.69
CA PHE A 181 22.44 -10.24 -2.90
C PHE A 181 23.81 -10.88 -3.01
N ALA A 182 24.09 -11.87 -2.16
CA ALA A 182 25.29 -12.68 -2.28
C ALA A 182 25.20 -13.62 -3.49
N GLN A 183 24.01 -14.17 -3.73
CA GLN A 183 23.75 -15.11 -4.84
C GLN A 183 22.56 -14.63 -5.68
N PRO A 184 22.76 -13.67 -6.61
CA PRO A 184 21.66 -13.10 -7.40
C PRO A 184 20.96 -14.13 -8.30
N LEU A 185 21.63 -15.23 -8.65
CA LEU A 185 21.08 -16.30 -9.49
C LEU A 185 19.92 -17.07 -8.82
N LEU A 186 19.86 -17.09 -7.48
CA LEU A 186 18.77 -17.73 -6.74
C LEU A 186 17.50 -16.86 -6.68
N VAL A 187 17.60 -15.58 -7.03
CA VAL A 187 16.51 -14.62 -6.93
C VAL A 187 15.53 -14.82 -8.09
N LYS A 188 14.32 -15.26 -7.78
CA LYS A 188 13.26 -15.45 -8.78
C LYS A 188 12.50 -14.15 -8.98
N ARG A 189 12.49 -13.65 -10.22
CA ARG A 189 11.75 -12.45 -10.64
C ARG A 189 10.72 -12.85 -11.69
N ARG A 190 9.50 -12.36 -11.54
CA ARG A 190 8.42 -12.56 -12.52
C ARG A 190 7.81 -11.20 -12.87
N GLY A 191 7.54 -10.98 -14.15
CA GLY A 191 6.92 -9.75 -14.64
C GLY A 191 7.87 -8.56 -14.76
N ILE A 192 7.32 -7.35 -14.84
CA ILE A 192 8.09 -6.12 -15.07
C ILE A 192 8.72 -5.67 -13.74
N PRO A 193 10.06 -5.68 -13.60
CA PRO A 193 10.71 -5.38 -12.33
C PRO A 193 10.57 -3.91 -11.99
N TRP A 194 9.84 -3.59 -10.92
CA TRP A 194 9.74 -2.21 -10.42
C TRP A 194 11.08 -1.69 -9.88
N SER A 195 11.83 -2.56 -9.20
CA SER A 195 13.19 -2.27 -8.75
C SER A 195 14.01 -3.55 -8.73
N ARG A 196 15.25 -3.48 -9.21
CA ARG A 196 16.12 -4.66 -9.29
C ARG A 196 16.60 -5.11 -7.90
N ASN A 197 16.95 -4.19 -7.01
CA ASN A 197 17.67 -4.49 -5.76
C ASN A 197 17.10 -3.79 -4.53
N ALA A 198 15.78 -3.53 -4.48
CA ALA A 198 15.17 -2.88 -3.31
C ALA A 198 13.81 -3.49 -2.97
N LEU A 199 13.59 -3.74 -1.67
CA LEU A 199 12.26 -4.01 -1.14
C LEU A 199 11.51 -2.71 -0.94
N ARG A 200 10.20 -2.76 -1.19
CA ARG A 200 9.29 -1.67 -0.83
C ARG A 200 9.07 -1.65 0.68
N THR A 201 9.14 -0.47 1.26
CA THR A 201 8.90 -0.22 2.70
C THR A 201 7.91 0.92 2.90
N ASP A 202 7.00 1.13 1.94
CA ASP A 202 5.99 2.18 2.01
C ASP A 202 4.98 1.97 3.15
N ASN A 203 4.84 0.74 3.64
CA ASN A 203 3.79 0.37 4.60
C ASN A 203 4.33 -0.19 5.92
N VAL A 204 5.66 -0.26 6.05
CA VAL A 204 6.33 -0.80 7.24
C VAL A 204 7.57 0.04 7.49
N ASP A 205 7.93 0.21 8.76
CA ASP A 205 9.19 0.86 9.07
C ASP A 205 10.38 0.10 8.45
N ALA A 206 11.24 0.82 7.74
CA ALA A 206 12.34 0.21 6.99
C ALA A 206 13.42 -0.38 7.91
N ARG A 207 13.63 0.23 9.09
CA ARG A 207 14.61 -0.24 10.08
C ARG A 207 14.09 -1.52 10.75
N PHE A 208 12.81 -1.53 11.12
CA PHE A 208 12.13 -2.72 11.64
C PHE A 208 12.21 -3.90 10.66
N LEU A 209 11.84 -3.69 9.39
CA LEU A 209 11.92 -4.73 8.38
C LEU A 209 13.38 -5.23 8.20
N ALA A 210 14.35 -4.31 8.12
CA ALA A 210 15.76 -4.67 7.99
C ALA A 210 16.26 -5.49 9.19
N ALA A 211 15.86 -5.11 10.41
CA ALA A 211 16.24 -5.80 11.64
C ALA A 211 15.60 -7.20 11.72
N ALA A 212 14.34 -7.34 11.31
CA ALA A 212 13.65 -8.63 11.22
C ALA A 212 14.31 -9.56 10.19
N ILE A 213 14.61 -9.06 8.99
CA ILE A 213 15.34 -9.83 7.96
C ILE A 213 16.71 -10.27 8.51
N ARG A 214 17.47 -9.34 9.11
CA ARG A 214 18.77 -9.66 9.72
C ARG A 214 18.65 -10.73 10.80
N HIS A 215 17.62 -10.68 11.64
CA HIS A 215 17.37 -11.70 12.65
C HIS A 215 17.26 -13.10 12.02
N TYR A 216 16.42 -13.27 11.00
CA TYR A 216 16.22 -14.57 10.33
C TYR A 216 17.40 -15.02 9.46
N VAL A 217 18.19 -14.08 8.94
CA VAL A 217 19.43 -14.43 8.24
C VAL A 217 20.46 -14.98 9.24
N CYS A 218 20.63 -14.34 10.40
CA CYS A 218 21.57 -14.76 11.44
C CYS A 218 21.12 -16.00 12.22
N ARG A 219 19.81 -16.27 12.33
CA ARG A 219 19.23 -17.38 13.09
C ARG A 219 18.34 -18.26 12.20
N PRO A 220 18.93 -19.10 11.32
CA PRO A 220 18.19 -19.93 10.38
C PRO A 220 17.20 -20.89 11.05
N GLU A 221 17.47 -21.32 12.27
CA GLU A 221 16.66 -22.23 13.08
C GLU A 221 15.25 -21.68 13.39
N TYR A 222 15.05 -20.36 13.35
CA TYR A 222 13.73 -19.74 13.59
C TYR A 222 12.89 -19.54 12.32
N ARG A 223 13.47 -19.72 11.12
CA ARG A 223 12.73 -19.56 9.86
C ARG A 223 11.49 -20.46 9.74
N PRO A 224 11.49 -21.74 10.17
CA PRO A 224 10.30 -22.59 10.12
C PRO A 224 9.14 -22.06 10.96
N ALA A 225 9.41 -21.26 12.00
CA ALA A 225 8.39 -20.72 12.90
C ALA A 225 7.73 -19.43 12.35
N ILE A 226 8.25 -18.87 11.25
CA ILE A 226 7.70 -17.69 10.57
C ILE A 226 6.23 -17.93 10.20
N GLY A 227 5.37 -16.97 10.56
CA GLY A 227 3.92 -17.07 10.37
C GLY A 227 3.16 -17.58 11.60
N SER A 228 3.84 -17.92 12.70
CA SER A 228 3.18 -18.21 13.96
C SER A 228 3.09 -16.97 14.86
N GLN A 229 2.02 -16.87 15.65
CA GLN A 229 1.84 -15.78 16.62
C GLN A 229 2.91 -15.80 17.72
N ALA A 230 3.35 -16.99 18.14
CA ALA A 230 4.38 -17.16 19.15
C ALA A 230 5.73 -16.62 18.67
N GLU A 231 6.11 -16.95 17.42
CA GLU A 231 7.33 -16.45 16.82
C GLU A 231 7.28 -14.93 16.60
N TYR A 232 6.12 -14.39 16.19
CA TYR A 232 5.97 -12.95 16.06
C TYR A 232 6.20 -12.21 17.40
N LYS A 233 5.63 -12.72 18.49
CA LYS A 233 5.85 -12.16 19.84
C LYS A 233 7.33 -12.24 20.24
N ARG A 234 7.98 -13.39 19.99
CA ARG A 234 9.41 -13.57 20.27
C ARG A 234 10.27 -12.58 19.47
N LEU A 235 9.99 -12.41 18.19
CA LEU A 235 10.69 -11.46 17.32
C LEU A 235 10.58 -10.04 17.87
N LEU A 236 9.39 -9.59 18.28
CA LEU A 236 9.19 -8.25 18.86
C LEU A 236 10.03 -8.03 20.13
N ILE A 237 10.08 -9.02 21.03
CA ILE A 237 10.87 -8.94 22.26
C ILE A 237 12.37 -8.82 21.94
N GLU A 238 12.88 -9.66 21.03
CA GLU A 238 14.30 -9.62 20.64
C GLU A 238 14.67 -8.30 19.96
N LEU A 239 13.79 -7.75 19.11
CA LEU A 239 14.03 -6.48 18.43
C LEU A 239 13.99 -5.29 19.41
N ALA A 240 13.08 -5.29 20.37
CA ALA A 240 13.01 -4.27 21.42
C ALA A 240 14.29 -4.26 22.27
N ASN A 241 14.72 -5.43 22.76
CA ASN A 241 15.96 -5.56 23.55
C ASN A 241 17.20 -5.06 22.79
N ARG A 242 17.21 -5.19 21.46
CA ARG A 242 18.31 -4.70 20.62
C ARG A 242 18.33 -3.19 20.45
N GLN A 243 17.17 -2.54 20.43
CA GLN A 243 17.08 -1.08 20.36
C GLN A 243 17.56 -0.46 21.67
N ASP A 244 17.13 -0.99 22.81
CA ASP A 244 17.56 -0.52 24.14
C ASP A 244 19.08 -0.63 24.34
N GLY A 245 19.70 -1.66 23.76
CA GLY A 245 21.15 -1.83 23.81
C GLY A 245 21.93 -0.87 22.90
N ALA A 246 21.33 -0.42 21.80
CA ALA A 246 21.95 0.54 20.89
C ALA A 246 21.88 1.96 21.46
N ASP A 247 20.73 2.36 22.01
CA ASP A 247 20.49 3.70 22.56
C ASP A 247 21.31 4.00 23.84
N ARG A 248 21.90 2.96 24.47
CA ARG A 248 22.80 3.11 25.62
C ARG A 248 24.28 3.21 25.27
N ALA A 249 24.65 2.88 24.03
CA ALA A 249 26.03 2.91 23.56
C ALA A 249 26.40 4.24 22.90
N ASP A 250 25.40 5.09 22.65
CA ASP A 250 25.51 6.46 22.13
C ASP A 250 25.37 7.48 23.27
#